data_AF-A0A182NDM3-F1
#
_entry.id   AF-A0A182NDM3-F1
#
_cell.length_a   1.000
_cell.length_b   1.000
_cell.length_c   1.000
_cell.angle_alpha   90.00
_cell.angle_beta   90.00
_cell.angle_gamma   90.00
#
_symmetry.space_group_name_H-M   'P 1'
#
loop_
_entity.id
_entity.type
_entity.pdbx_description
1 polymer ?
#
loop_
_entity_poly.entity_id
_entity_poly.type
_entity_poly.pdbx_seq_one_letter_code
_entity_poly.pdbx_strand_id
1 'polypeptide(L)'
;MAQPPPMATNIALFERNALQPSDIDSHRAIDENPIGKVELQTDVKRLEMEKLRLEDLVSNLSTNHEQELTILETSYKKQTNFLEDSLRIMEARLKHDNKQLEEFYKAKLSFAEQEKEKLIAEHETKVQSLEEHHRKVIEQLKQGYEESLDQLRQDHRDMIATIRESKMLEFSVLQENQSYLQTLKSASNYLETASGDLQQLRDTLQDQIEFTQKEKELQLRAREKQLEDQQKLLERTREAAAEENVRLLNLVEMLEGKVTDMTKTSSEERWEYQQKCVKLEAERQSLDKEKQFHRERHDREESRIAELKRSQLEEHARMMDKVTQERQTLLEEKAKLETLAQLQSGTTAHGAGASRVEVEAALKVAEEATRQADAEKERYVQLQRQLESRRREMQSREGKIREAKDELEAAIERATQRERNAETVYRSVRKAEQNLQAKIQLVQRQFREVSEREDRLAKEKIEFSKERLELQTARRKLLLTRCSLCKIGDKSQEIGDLLTTNTDSVADDLKLEANLVEMQNRLDSAGMKLDQFFDSDVDQQIKHLLERTRVDHSDDADFSAAVVGSSRRHRELDSDLRLLKFDALFPQLGLSEEREDSENHKV
;
A
#
# COMPACT_ATOMS: atom_id res chain seq x y z
N MET A 1 2.21 -65.16 117.24
CA MET A 1 1.22 -65.94 118.04
C MET A 1 0.15 -66.42 117.07
N ALA A 2 -0.03 -67.71 116.75
CA ALA A 2 0.57 -68.92 117.30
C ALA A 2 0.38 -69.09 118.82
N GLN A 3 -0.72 -69.73 119.21
CA GLN A 3 -0.73 -70.67 120.33
C GLN A 3 -1.74 -71.81 120.03
N PRO A 4 -1.28 -72.91 119.39
CA PRO A 4 -1.95 -74.20 119.45
C PRO A 4 -1.64 -74.91 120.80
N PRO A 5 -2.34 -76.01 121.13
CA PRO A 5 -2.11 -76.84 122.34
C PRO A 5 -1.10 -77.99 122.00
N PRO A 6 -0.99 -79.15 122.71
CA PRO A 6 -1.52 -79.63 124.02
C PRO A 6 -0.43 -80.32 124.91
N MET A 7 -0.86 -81.15 125.90
CA MET A 7 -0.08 -82.19 126.66
C MET A 7 0.95 -81.67 127.69
N ALA A 8 1.04 -82.15 128.95
CA ALA A 8 1.25 -83.51 129.49
C ALA A 8 2.69 -84.04 129.23
N THR A 9 3.41 -84.78 130.09
CA THR A 9 3.15 -85.50 131.38
C THR A 9 4.55 -85.75 132.07
N ASN A 10 4.83 -86.29 133.27
CA ASN A 10 4.14 -86.95 134.41
C ASN A 10 5.10 -86.96 135.66
N ILE A 11 4.78 -87.71 136.73
CA ILE A 11 5.70 -88.36 137.73
C ILE A 11 6.36 -87.46 138.81
N ALA A 12 6.58 -87.86 140.08
CA ALA A 12 5.98 -88.88 140.97
C ALA A 12 6.55 -88.73 142.43
N LEU A 13 6.22 -89.69 143.31
CA LEU A 13 6.82 -90.01 144.64
C LEU A 13 6.35 -89.19 145.86
N PHE A 14 6.30 -89.74 147.08
CA PHE A 14 5.81 -91.06 147.54
C PHE A 14 5.56 -90.99 149.08
N GLU A 15 4.95 -92.03 149.66
CA GLU A 15 4.52 -92.12 151.07
C GLU A 15 5.65 -92.14 152.13
N ARG A 16 5.36 -91.61 153.34
CA ARG A 16 5.26 -92.37 154.63
C ARG A 16 4.86 -91.41 155.78
N ASN A 17 4.00 -91.72 156.76
CA ASN A 17 3.79 -92.89 157.66
C ASN A 17 4.84 -93.07 158.78
N ALA A 18 4.55 -92.49 159.95
CA ALA A 18 4.83 -92.98 161.33
C ALA A 18 4.16 -91.99 162.33
N LEU A 19 3.12 -92.36 163.09
CA LEU A 19 3.13 -93.17 164.33
C LEU A 19 3.82 -92.46 165.51
N GLN A 20 3.02 -91.97 166.47
CA GLN A 20 3.47 -91.61 167.81
C GLN A 20 3.62 -92.87 168.67
N PRO A 21 4.64 -92.96 169.55
CA PRO A 21 4.87 -94.15 170.37
C PRO A 21 3.98 -94.17 171.63
N SER A 22 3.71 -95.39 172.10
CA SER A 22 3.13 -95.67 173.42
C SER A 22 4.09 -96.53 174.22
N ASP A 23 4.52 -96.04 175.38
CA ASP A 23 5.10 -96.79 176.50
C ASP A 23 4.75 -95.95 177.75
N ILE A 24 4.17 -96.45 178.86
CA ILE A 24 4.45 -97.67 179.63
C ILE A 24 5.87 -97.65 180.19
N ASP A 25 6.04 -97.14 181.42
CA ASP A 25 6.36 -98.10 182.49
C ASP A 25 6.00 -97.66 183.92
N SER A 26 5.95 -98.73 184.70
CA SER A 26 5.54 -99.01 186.05
C SER A 26 6.35 -98.36 187.19
N HIS A 27 5.74 -98.39 188.37
CA HIS A 27 6.28 -98.77 189.69
C HIS A 27 7.80 -99.03 189.84
N ARG A 28 8.45 -98.76 191.00
CA ARG A 28 7.92 -98.77 192.38
C ARG A 28 8.83 -97.96 193.33
N ALA A 29 8.34 -97.64 194.53
CA ALA A 29 9.16 -97.01 195.57
C ALA A 29 10.28 -97.93 196.09
N ILE A 30 11.38 -97.32 196.51
CA ILE A 30 12.60 -97.95 197.06
C ILE A 30 12.57 -97.89 198.59
N ASP A 31 13.19 -98.88 199.24
CA ASP A 31 13.62 -98.80 200.65
C ASP A 31 15.16 -98.91 200.72
N GLU A 32 15.78 -98.40 201.78
CA GLU A 32 17.03 -97.60 201.67
C GLU A 32 18.37 -98.38 201.50
N ASN A 33 19.28 -97.82 200.69
CA ASN A 33 20.74 -97.99 200.84
C ASN A 33 21.55 -96.88 200.10
N PRO A 34 22.48 -96.12 200.73
CA PRO A 34 22.89 -94.81 200.20
C PRO A 34 24.09 -94.74 199.24
N ILE A 35 24.81 -95.85 198.94
CA ILE A 35 26.13 -95.78 198.28
C ILE A 35 26.07 -95.41 196.78
N GLY A 36 25.11 -95.95 196.01
CA GLY A 36 25.06 -95.79 194.55
C GLY A 36 24.78 -94.37 194.03
N LYS A 37 24.56 -93.40 194.91
CA LYS A 37 24.20 -92.02 194.56
C LYS A 37 25.35 -91.20 193.96
N VAL A 38 26.60 -91.58 194.23
CA VAL A 38 27.79 -90.81 193.83
C VAL A 38 28.22 -91.09 192.39
N GLU A 39 28.25 -92.35 191.98
CA GLU A 39 28.72 -92.76 190.65
C GLU A 39 27.81 -92.23 189.53
N LEU A 40 26.49 -92.31 189.72
CA LEU A 40 25.49 -91.67 188.86
C LEU A 40 25.75 -90.17 188.67
N GLN A 41 26.21 -89.47 189.71
CA GLN A 41 26.47 -88.03 189.66
C GLN A 41 27.74 -87.68 188.85
N THR A 42 28.67 -88.62 188.68
CA THR A 42 29.82 -88.48 187.77
C THR A 42 29.49 -88.82 186.33
N ASP A 43 28.68 -89.86 186.07
CA ASP A 43 28.26 -90.21 184.71
C ASP A 43 27.36 -89.13 184.09
N VAL A 44 26.44 -88.55 184.87
CA VAL A 44 25.61 -87.39 184.44
C VAL A 44 26.50 -86.25 183.94
N LYS A 45 27.57 -85.88 184.67
CA LYS A 45 28.48 -84.80 184.24
C LYS A 45 29.27 -85.12 182.98
N ARG A 46 29.64 -86.39 182.74
CA ARG A 46 30.24 -86.78 181.45
C ARG A 46 29.24 -86.62 180.32
N LEU A 47 28.01 -87.09 180.51
CA LEU A 47 26.94 -86.99 179.52
C LEU A 47 26.51 -85.55 179.26
N GLU A 48 26.54 -84.65 180.25
CA GLU A 48 26.31 -83.21 180.09
C GLU A 48 27.40 -82.57 179.21
N MET A 49 28.67 -82.88 179.44
CA MET A 49 29.79 -82.37 178.63
C MET A 49 29.80 -82.96 177.20
N GLU A 50 29.45 -84.24 177.06
CA GLU A 50 29.34 -84.91 175.77
C GLU A 50 28.14 -84.39 174.96
N LYS A 51 27.01 -84.16 175.63
CA LYS A 51 25.84 -83.46 175.07
C LYS A 51 26.24 -82.07 174.57
N LEU A 52 26.86 -81.23 175.39
CA LEU A 52 27.29 -79.87 174.99
C LEU A 52 28.22 -79.90 173.77
N ARG A 53 29.13 -80.87 173.70
CA ARG A 53 30.02 -81.07 172.53
C ARG A 53 29.25 -81.51 171.27
N LEU A 54 28.22 -82.35 171.42
CA LEU A 54 27.38 -82.78 170.30
C LEU A 54 26.43 -81.66 169.84
N GLU A 55 25.90 -80.85 170.76
CA GLU A 55 25.11 -79.65 170.45
C GLU A 55 25.95 -78.60 169.71
N ASP A 56 27.20 -78.36 170.15
CA ASP A 56 28.16 -77.50 169.43
C ASP A 56 28.51 -78.08 168.05
N LEU A 57 28.78 -79.39 167.92
CA LEU A 57 29.05 -80.01 166.62
C LEU A 57 27.85 -79.91 165.66
N VAL A 58 26.62 -80.11 166.16
CA VAL A 58 25.39 -79.96 165.38
C VAL A 58 25.17 -78.49 164.99
N SER A 59 25.48 -77.53 165.86
CA SER A 59 25.43 -76.10 165.55
C SER A 59 26.43 -75.72 164.46
N ASN A 60 27.67 -76.20 164.56
CA ASN A 60 28.70 -75.99 163.54
C ASN A 60 28.34 -76.67 162.20
N LEU A 61 27.71 -77.85 162.21
CA LEU A 61 27.22 -78.50 160.99
C LEU A 61 26.02 -77.78 160.37
N SER A 62 25.06 -77.30 161.17
CA SER A 62 23.92 -76.50 160.68
C SER A 62 24.38 -75.19 160.05
N THR A 63 25.23 -74.44 160.76
CA THR A 63 25.76 -73.17 160.26
C THR A 63 26.70 -73.32 159.06
N ASN A 64 27.45 -74.43 158.94
CA ASN A 64 28.18 -74.73 157.70
C ASN A 64 27.23 -75.11 156.56
N HIS A 65 26.17 -75.88 156.82
CA HIS A 65 25.17 -76.23 155.80
C HIS A 65 24.39 -75.00 155.32
N GLU A 66 24.04 -74.07 156.20
CA GLU A 66 23.46 -72.76 155.85
C GLU A 66 24.42 -71.90 155.02
N GLN A 67 25.72 -71.96 155.29
CA GLN A 67 26.76 -71.31 154.46
C GLN A 67 26.87 -71.98 153.08
N GLU A 68 26.87 -73.31 152.99
CA GLU A 68 26.87 -74.04 151.72
C GLU A 68 25.60 -73.73 150.89
N LEU A 69 24.43 -73.71 151.53
CA LEU A 69 23.16 -73.33 150.89
C LEU A 69 23.20 -71.89 150.37
N THR A 70 23.64 -70.92 151.17
CA THR A 70 23.73 -69.52 150.70
C THR A 70 24.80 -69.31 149.62
N ILE A 71 25.89 -70.10 149.62
CA ILE A 71 26.86 -70.12 148.53
C ILE A 71 26.24 -70.72 147.25
N LEU A 72 25.48 -71.82 147.36
CA LEU A 72 24.78 -72.42 146.23
C LEU A 72 23.69 -71.49 145.68
N GLU A 73 22.84 -70.91 146.52
CA GLU A 73 21.82 -69.93 146.13
C GLU A 73 22.44 -68.71 145.45
N THR A 74 23.50 -68.12 146.02
CA THR A 74 24.16 -66.98 145.38
C THR A 74 24.93 -67.37 144.11
N SER A 75 25.39 -68.62 143.97
CA SER A 75 25.97 -69.15 142.74
C SER A 75 24.92 -69.33 141.65
N TYR A 76 23.82 -70.03 141.94
CA TYR A 76 22.69 -70.18 141.00
C TYR A 76 22.09 -68.83 140.63
N LYS A 77 21.91 -67.90 141.58
CA LYS A 77 21.45 -66.54 141.29
C LYS A 77 22.39 -65.78 140.37
N LYS A 78 23.72 -65.92 140.52
CA LYS A 78 24.70 -65.36 139.57
C LYS A 78 24.61 -66.00 138.20
N GLN A 79 24.42 -67.33 138.12
CA GLN A 79 24.25 -68.05 136.85
C GLN A 79 22.97 -67.63 136.13
N THR A 80 21.83 -67.58 136.83
CA THR A 80 20.55 -67.09 136.30
C THR A 80 20.67 -65.64 135.83
N ASN A 81 21.23 -64.73 136.63
CA ASN A 81 21.46 -63.35 136.22
C ASN A 81 22.34 -63.26 134.96
N PHE A 82 23.43 -64.03 134.88
CA PHE A 82 24.30 -64.05 133.69
C PHE A 82 23.58 -64.58 132.44
N LEU A 83 22.73 -65.60 132.59
CA LEU A 83 21.90 -66.11 131.50
C LEU A 83 20.83 -65.09 131.08
N GLU A 84 20.16 -64.42 132.03
CA GLU A 84 19.23 -63.34 131.75
C GLU A 84 19.91 -62.18 131.01
N ASP A 85 21.08 -61.73 131.46
CA ASP A 85 21.81 -60.63 130.82
C ASP A 85 22.36 -61.00 129.45
N SER A 86 22.84 -62.24 129.28
CA SER A 86 23.23 -62.79 127.97
C SER A 86 22.03 -62.84 127.00
N LEU A 87 20.86 -63.28 127.48
CA LEU A 87 19.62 -63.27 126.70
C LEU A 87 19.14 -61.85 126.39
N ARG A 88 19.22 -60.90 127.35
CA ARG A 88 18.92 -59.47 127.13
C ARG A 88 19.82 -58.87 126.06
N ILE A 89 21.13 -59.15 126.08
CA ILE A 89 22.09 -58.68 125.08
C ILE A 89 21.79 -59.29 123.70
N MET A 90 21.51 -60.60 123.64
CA MET A 90 21.14 -61.27 122.39
C MET A 90 19.82 -60.73 121.83
N GLU A 91 18.80 -60.53 122.66
CA GLU A 91 17.52 -59.99 122.26
C GLU A 91 17.63 -58.52 121.82
N ALA A 92 18.42 -57.69 122.53
CA ALA A 92 18.70 -56.32 122.15
C ALA A 92 19.42 -56.23 120.79
N ARG A 93 20.41 -57.11 120.55
CA ARG A 93 21.07 -57.23 119.25
C ARG A 93 20.08 -57.66 118.16
N LEU A 94 19.32 -58.73 118.37
CA LEU A 94 18.33 -59.19 117.39
C LEU A 94 17.26 -58.11 117.10
N LYS A 95 16.85 -57.32 118.09
CA LYS A 95 15.98 -56.15 117.91
C LYS A 95 16.65 -55.02 117.11
N HIS A 96 17.97 -54.85 117.21
CA HIS A 96 18.72 -53.88 116.41
C HIS A 96 18.92 -54.36 114.97
N ASP A 97 19.38 -55.60 114.78
CA ASP A 97 19.62 -56.23 113.48
C ASP A 97 18.31 -56.30 112.66
N ASN A 98 17.16 -56.60 113.30
CA ASN A 98 15.84 -56.51 112.64
C ASN A 98 15.44 -55.07 112.28
N LYS A 99 15.72 -54.06 113.12
CA LYS A 99 15.43 -52.66 112.80
C LYS A 99 16.25 -52.16 111.62
N GLN A 100 17.54 -52.45 111.58
CA GLN A 100 18.38 -52.13 110.42
C GLN A 100 17.84 -52.78 109.13
N LEU A 101 17.40 -54.04 109.21
CA LEU A 101 16.84 -54.77 108.07
C LEU A 101 15.48 -54.20 107.61
N GLU A 102 14.61 -53.82 108.56
CA GLU A 102 13.38 -53.08 108.29
C GLU A 102 13.66 -51.73 107.61
N GLU A 103 14.60 -50.94 108.15
CA GLU A 103 14.99 -49.63 107.62
C GLU A 103 15.58 -49.75 106.20
N PHE A 104 16.45 -50.75 105.97
CA PHE A 104 16.99 -51.06 104.64
C PHE A 104 15.89 -51.43 103.64
N TYR A 105 14.94 -52.30 104.00
CA TYR A 105 13.85 -52.66 103.09
C TYR A 105 12.85 -51.52 102.88
N LYS A 106 12.56 -50.69 103.90
CA LYS A 106 11.73 -49.48 103.75
C LYS A 106 12.40 -48.47 102.80
N ALA A 107 13.70 -48.24 102.93
CA ALA A 107 14.46 -47.39 102.01
C ALA A 107 14.47 -47.95 100.57
N LYS A 108 14.64 -49.28 100.41
CA LYS A 108 14.61 -49.93 99.09
C LYS A 108 13.22 -49.89 98.43
N LEU A 109 12.14 -50.05 99.21
CA LEU A 109 10.77 -49.88 98.73
C LEU A 109 10.52 -48.44 98.29
N SER A 110 10.85 -47.45 99.15
CA SER A 110 10.67 -46.03 98.82
C SER A 110 11.48 -45.61 97.58
N PHE A 111 12.68 -46.14 97.38
CA PHE A 111 13.45 -45.90 96.16
C PHE A 111 12.75 -46.47 94.92
N ALA A 112 12.26 -47.72 94.97
CA ALA A 112 11.55 -48.35 93.86
C ALA A 112 10.19 -47.68 93.56
N GLU A 113 9.52 -47.16 94.58
CA GLU A 113 8.31 -46.35 94.45
C GLU A 113 8.61 -45.01 93.75
N GLN A 114 9.66 -44.30 94.17
CA GLN A 114 10.10 -43.07 93.49
C GLN A 114 10.60 -43.30 92.05
N GLU A 115 11.26 -44.42 91.77
CA GLU A 115 11.69 -44.79 90.41
C GLU A 115 10.49 -45.09 89.51
N LYS A 116 9.50 -45.82 90.03
CA LYS A 116 8.21 -46.06 89.36
C LYS A 116 7.45 -44.75 89.10
N GLU A 117 7.36 -43.84 90.08
CA GLU A 117 6.68 -42.55 89.94
C GLU A 117 7.35 -41.66 88.87
N LYS A 118 8.69 -41.61 88.85
CA LYS A 118 9.44 -40.91 87.79
C LYS A 118 9.16 -41.50 86.42
N LEU A 119 9.22 -42.83 86.28
CA LEU A 119 8.98 -43.50 85.01
C LEU A 119 7.53 -43.30 84.51
N ILE A 120 6.55 -43.25 85.42
CA ILE A 120 5.17 -42.87 85.09
C ILE A 120 5.12 -41.42 84.57
N ALA A 121 5.71 -40.45 85.29
CA ALA A 121 5.71 -39.05 84.87
C ALA A 121 6.44 -38.82 83.52
N GLU A 122 7.55 -39.52 83.28
CA GLU A 122 8.27 -39.51 82.00
C GLU A 122 7.44 -40.11 80.85
N HIS A 123 6.65 -41.16 81.12
CA HIS A 123 5.72 -41.71 80.14
C HIS A 123 4.51 -40.81 79.90
N GLU A 124 3.91 -40.23 80.94
CA GLU A 124 2.76 -39.31 80.83
C GLU A 124 3.13 -38.04 80.05
N THR A 125 4.25 -37.40 80.38
CA THR A 125 4.75 -36.22 79.65
C THR A 125 5.12 -36.55 78.19
N LYS A 126 5.64 -37.76 77.94
CA LYS A 126 5.89 -38.23 76.56
C LYS A 126 4.60 -38.47 75.78
N VAL A 127 3.56 -39.05 76.41
CA VAL A 127 2.23 -39.20 75.78
C VAL A 127 1.61 -37.83 75.48
N GLN A 128 1.61 -36.92 76.45
CA GLN A 128 1.09 -35.55 76.27
C GLN A 128 1.80 -34.80 75.13
N SER A 129 3.13 -34.91 75.02
CA SER A 129 3.87 -34.25 73.93
C SER A 129 3.57 -34.85 72.54
N LEU A 130 3.30 -36.16 72.45
CA LEU A 130 2.85 -36.82 71.23
C LEU A 130 1.40 -36.43 70.87
N GLU A 131 0.50 -36.37 71.85
CA GLU A 131 -0.88 -35.91 71.64
C GLU A 131 -0.93 -34.44 71.18
N GLU A 132 -0.11 -33.57 71.78
CA GLU A 132 0.04 -32.19 71.32
C GLU A 132 0.60 -32.10 69.90
N HIS A 133 1.61 -32.91 69.57
CA HIS A 133 2.20 -32.92 68.24
C HIS A 133 1.19 -33.40 67.19
N HIS A 134 0.49 -34.51 67.44
CA HIS A 134 -0.60 -34.99 66.57
C HIS A 134 -1.72 -33.95 66.43
N ARG A 135 -2.11 -33.26 67.52
CA ARG A 135 -3.11 -32.18 67.47
C ARG A 135 -2.65 -31.01 66.60
N LYS A 136 -1.37 -30.61 66.70
CA LYS A 136 -0.77 -29.55 65.86
C LYS A 136 -0.72 -29.96 64.38
N VAL A 137 -0.35 -31.20 64.07
CA VAL A 137 -0.35 -31.73 62.69
C VAL A 137 -1.76 -31.81 62.11
N ILE A 138 -2.75 -32.24 62.90
CA ILE A 138 -4.17 -32.27 62.49
C ILE A 138 -4.66 -30.84 62.19
N GLU A 139 -4.31 -29.85 63.00
CA GLU A 139 -4.74 -28.46 62.77
C GLU A 139 -4.05 -27.84 61.54
N GLN A 140 -2.76 -28.12 61.33
CA GLN A 140 -2.04 -27.73 60.11
C GLN A 140 -2.64 -28.35 58.85
N LEU A 141 -3.06 -29.62 58.90
CA LEU A 141 -3.74 -30.29 57.80
C LEU A 141 -5.11 -29.64 57.52
N LYS A 142 -5.92 -29.35 58.55
CA LYS A 142 -7.19 -28.62 58.37
C LYS A 142 -6.97 -27.25 57.72
N GLN A 143 -6.04 -26.47 58.27
CA GLN A 143 -5.73 -25.13 57.75
C GLN A 143 -5.32 -25.21 56.28
N GLY A 144 -4.43 -26.13 55.91
CA GLY A 144 -4.04 -26.33 54.51
C GLY A 144 -5.19 -26.77 53.60
N TYR A 145 -6.15 -27.56 54.10
CA TYR A 145 -7.37 -27.89 53.36
C TYR A 145 -8.33 -26.69 53.23
N GLU A 146 -8.48 -25.86 54.26
CA GLU A 146 -9.31 -24.65 54.23
C GLU A 146 -8.72 -23.60 53.27
N GLU A 147 -7.41 -23.35 53.34
CA GLU A 147 -6.67 -22.50 52.41
C GLU A 147 -6.78 -23.01 50.96
N SER A 148 -6.63 -24.33 50.73
CA SER A 148 -6.81 -24.94 49.40
C SER A 148 -8.24 -24.81 48.88
N LEU A 149 -9.26 -24.93 49.75
CA LEU A 149 -10.66 -24.76 49.38
C LEU A 149 -10.99 -23.30 49.07
N ASP A 150 -10.43 -22.33 49.80
CA ASP A 150 -10.65 -20.91 49.52
C ASP A 150 -9.87 -20.41 48.29
N GLN A 151 -8.68 -20.95 48.00
CA GLN A 151 -8.02 -20.73 46.72
C GLN A 151 -8.87 -21.27 45.56
N LEU A 152 -9.33 -22.52 45.62
CA LEU A 152 -10.19 -23.11 44.58
C LEU A 152 -11.52 -22.34 44.40
N ARG A 153 -12.11 -21.83 45.49
CA ARG A 153 -13.27 -20.94 45.43
C ARG A 153 -12.94 -19.60 44.77
N GLN A 154 -11.73 -19.07 44.95
CA GLN A 154 -11.28 -17.84 44.32
C GLN A 154 -11.00 -18.05 42.83
N ASP A 155 -10.25 -19.09 42.46
CA ASP A 155 -9.98 -19.48 41.07
C ASP A 155 -11.30 -19.66 40.27
N HIS A 156 -12.33 -20.26 40.89
CA HIS A 156 -13.65 -20.38 40.30
C HIS A 156 -14.41 -19.03 40.16
N ARG A 157 -14.25 -18.08 41.09
CA ARG A 157 -14.83 -16.73 40.95
C ARG A 157 -14.18 -15.98 39.79
N ASP A 158 -12.85 -16.06 39.70
CA ASP A 158 -12.08 -15.32 38.71
C ASP A 158 -12.26 -15.92 37.32
N MET A 159 -12.34 -17.26 37.20
CA MET A 159 -12.78 -17.94 35.98
C MET A 159 -14.19 -17.48 35.55
N ILE A 160 -15.14 -17.35 36.48
CA ILE A 160 -16.49 -16.84 36.20
C ILE A 160 -16.47 -15.35 35.79
N ALA A 161 -15.55 -14.54 36.33
CA ALA A 161 -15.36 -13.15 35.92
C ALA A 161 -14.82 -13.08 34.47
N THR A 162 -13.73 -13.79 34.18
CA THR A 162 -13.13 -13.87 32.83
C THR A 162 -14.13 -14.36 31.77
N ILE A 163 -14.98 -15.36 32.10
CA ILE A 163 -16.04 -15.83 31.20
C ILE A 163 -17.10 -14.74 30.95
N ARG A 164 -17.44 -13.92 31.95
CA ARG A 164 -18.38 -12.80 31.78
C ARG A 164 -17.76 -11.68 30.94
N GLU A 165 -16.51 -11.34 31.18
CA GLU A 165 -15.78 -10.29 30.43
C GLU A 165 -15.60 -10.69 28.96
N SER A 166 -15.18 -11.93 28.70
CA SER A 166 -15.11 -12.51 27.35
C SER A 166 -16.47 -12.44 26.64
N LYS A 167 -17.57 -12.81 27.33
CA LYS A 167 -18.92 -12.72 26.77
C LYS A 167 -19.40 -11.28 26.52
N MET A 168 -18.97 -10.30 27.33
CA MET A 168 -19.25 -8.89 27.07
C MET A 168 -18.47 -8.36 25.86
N LEU A 169 -17.23 -8.82 25.65
CA LEU A 169 -16.45 -8.58 24.43
C LEU A 169 -17.12 -9.20 23.20
N GLU A 170 -17.58 -10.46 23.27
CA GLU A 170 -18.38 -11.10 22.21
C GLU A 170 -19.62 -10.26 21.86
N PHE A 171 -20.36 -9.75 22.87
CA PHE A 171 -21.51 -8.89 22.62
C PHE A 171 -21.14 -7.54 21.98
N SER A 172 -20.03 -6.90 22.38
CA SER A 172 -19.55 -5.66 21.73
C SER A 172 -19.22 -5.92 20.26
N VAL A 173 -18.42 -6.95 19.97
CA VAL A 173 -18.04 -7.34 18.61
C VAL A 173 -19.27 -7.73 17.78
N LEU A 174 -20.28 -8.38 18.34
CA LEU A 174 -21.54 -8.67 17.64
C LEU A 174 -22.35 -7.40 17.35
N GLN A 175 -22.41 -6.44 18.28
CA GLN A 175 -23.09 -5.15 18.10
C GLN A 175 -22.37 -4.27 17.06
N GLU A 176 -21.04 -4.24 17.09
CA GLU A 176 -20.19 -3.58 16.10
C GLU A 176 -20.40 -4.19 14.72
N ASN A 177 -20.32 -5.53 14.58
CA ASN A 177 -20.64 -6.23 13.33
C ASN A 177 -22.07 -5.97 12.83
N GLN A 178 -23.05 -5.88 13.73
CA GLN A 178 -24.42 -5.50 13.38
C GLN A 178 -24.49 -4.06 12.82
N SER A 179 -23.71 -3.13 13.40
CA SER A 179 -23.61 -1.75 12.89
C SER A 179 -22.90 -1.68 11.54
N TYR A 180 -21.80 -2.43 11.33
CA TYR A 180 -21.13 -2.55 10.03
C TYR A 180 -22.07 -3.14 8.97
N LEU A 181 -22.87 -4.15 9.33
CA LEU A 181 -23.85 -4.76 8.43
C LEU A 181 -25.03 -3.82 8.11
N GLN A 182 -25.43 -2.94 9.03
CA GLN A 182 -26.38 -1.86 8.75
C GLN A 182 -25.78 -0.80 7.81
N THR A 183 -24.53 -0.38 8.03
CA THR A 183 -23.81 0.55 7.15
C THR A 183 -23.59 -0.03 5.75
N LEU A 184 -23.24 -1.32 5.65
CA LEU A 184 -23.07 -2.01 4.37
C LEU A 184 -24.41 -2.17 3.64
N LYS A 185 -25.52 -2.40 4.36
CA LYS A 185 -26.87 -2.35 3.79
C LYS A 185 -27.25 -0.95 3.29
N SER A 186 -26.96 0.11 4.04
CA SER A 186 -27.26 1.47 3.57
C SER A 186 -26.42 1.81 2.32
N ALA A 187 -25.13 1.48 2.30
CA ALA A 187 -24.27 1.61 1.12
C ALA A 187 -24.79 0.80 -0.08
N SER A 188 -25.25 -0.44 0.13
CA SER A 188 -25.89 -1.26 -0.91
C SER A 188 -27.15 -0.60 -1.46
N ASN A 189 -28.02 -0.07 -0.60
CA ASN A 189 -29.23 0.63 -1.02
C ASN A 189 -28.91 1.94 -1.77
N TYR A 190 -27.86 2.67 -1.37
CA TYR A 190 -27.38 3.85 -2.10
C TYR A 190 -26.83 3.49 -3.48
N LEU A 191 -26.08 2.37 -3.60
CA LEU A 191 -25.61 1.86 -4.89
C LEU A 191 -26.76 1.36 -5.79
N GLU A 192 -27.76 0.70 -5.22
CA GLU A 192 -28.97 0.28 -5.94
C GLU A 192 -29.77 1.50 -6.46
N THR A 193 -29.93 2.53 -5.61
CA THR A 193 -30.58 3.79 -5.99
C THR A 193 -29.79 4.50 -7.10
N ALA A 194 -28.48 4.70 -6.92
CA ALA A 194 -27.63 5.35 -7.92
C ALA A 194 -27.54 4.55 -9.24
N SER A 195 -27.61 3.21 -9.19
CA SER A 195 -27.73 2.35 -10.37
C SER A 195 -29.07 2.58 -11.09
N GLY A 196 -30.18 2.70 -10.34
CA GLY A 196 -31.48 3.09 -10.86
C GLY A 196 -31.52 4.50 -11.48
N ASP A 197 -30.81 5.46 -10.88
CA ASP A 197 -30.69 6.82 -11.41
C ASP A 197 -29.82 6.85 -12.69
N LEU A 198 -28.72 6.09 -12.73
CA LEU A 198 -27.89 5.92 -13.93
C LEU A 198 -28.63 5.21 -15.06
N GLN A 199 -29.47 4.22 -14.74
CA GLN A 199 -30.37 3.56 -15.70
C GLN A 199 -31.35 4.57 -16.30
N GLN A 200 -32.04 5.37 -15.47
CA GLN A 200 -32.95 6.42 -15.91
C GLN A 200 -32.24 7.51 -16.74
N LEU A 201 -31.01 7.91 -16.35
CA LEU A 201 -30.20 8.86 -17.10
C LEU A 201 -29.79 8.30 -18.47
N ARG A 202 -29.42 7.01 -18.54
CA ARG A 202 -29.13 6.35 -19.82
C ARG A 202 -30.37 6.30 -20.70
N ASP A 203 -31.52 5.92 -20.16
CA ASP A 203 -32.76 5.74 -20.93
C ASP A 203 -33.31 7.09 -21.43
N THR A 204 -33.27 8.14 -20.60
CA THR A 204 -33.61 9.51 -21.05
C THR A 204 -32.60 10.09 -22.05
N LEU A 205 -31.32 9.73 -21.97
CA LEU A 205 -30.30 10.10 -22.97
C LEU A 205 -30.47 9.32 -24.28
N GLN A 206 -30.86 8.03 -24.21
CA GLN A 206 -31.23 7.22 -25.37
C GLN A 206 -32.45 7.82 -26.09
N ASP A 207 -33.50 8.20 -25.36
CA ASP A 207 -34.68 8.90 -25.90
C ASP A 207 -34.31 10.22 -26.57
N GLN A 208 -33.40 11.02 -25.98
CA GLN A 208 -32.91 12.26 -26.58
C GLN A 208 -32.06 12.02 -27.84
N ILE A 209 -31.23 10.98 -27.86
CA ILE A 209 -30.48 10.57 -29.05
C ILE A 209 -31.45 10.16 -30.16
N GLU A 210 -32.44 9.32 -29.86
CA GLU A 210 -33.45 8.90 -30.83
C GLU A 210 -34.30 10.08 -31.33
N PHE A 211 -34.71 11.00 -30.46
CA PHE A 211 -35.45 12.20 -30.84
C PHE A 211 -34.61 13.07 -31.79
N THR A 212 -33.36 13.39 -31.43
CA THR A 212 -32.49 14.22 -32.27
C THR A 212 -32.04 13.53 -33.55
N GLN A 213 -31.98 12.19 -33.60
CA GLN A 213 -31.83 11.44 -34.84
C GLN A 213 -33.06 11.57 -35.73
N LYS A 214 -34.27 11.31 -35.21
CA LYS A 214 -35.54 11.44 -35.93
C LYS A 214 -35.74 12.87 -36.48
N GLU A 215 -35.35 13.89 -35.72
CA GLU A 215 -35.36 15.29 -36.19
C GLU A 215 -34.33 15.53 -37.32
N LYS A 216 -33.08 15.07 -37.16
CA LYS A 216 -32.04 15.20 -38.19
C LYS A 216 -32.44 14.50 -39.49
N GLU A 217 -33.03 13.30 -39.42
CA GLU A 217 -33.55 12.62 -40.62
C GLU A 217 -34.66 13.44 -41.30
N LEU A 218 -35.57 14.04 -40.53
CA LEU A 218 -36.65 14.85 -41.08
C LEU A 218 -36.12 16.14 -41.74
N GLN A 219 -35.10 16.78 -41.14
CA GLN A 219 -34.38 17.90 -41.74
C GLN A 219 -33.60 17.48 -43.01
N LEU A 220 -33.00 16.29 -43.04
CA LEU A 220 -32.33 15.75 -44.22
C LEU A 220 -33.32 15.48 -45.35
N ARG A 221 -34.40 14.74 -45.09
CA ARG A 221 -35.49 14.48 -46.07
C ARG A 221 -36.08 15.77 -46.66
N ALA A 222 -36.20 16.83 -45.85
CA ALA A 222 -36.64 18.14 -46.32
C ALA A 222 -35.62 18.81 -47.27
N ARG A 223 -34.31 18.70 -46.97
CA ARG A 223 -33.23 19.21 -47.84
C ARG A 223 -33.07 18.39 -49.11
N GLU A 224 -33.15 17.07 -49.03
CA GLU A 224 -33.13 16.15 -50.16
C GLU A 224 -34.25 16.49 -51.15
N LYS A 225 -35.49 16.63 -50.66
CA LYS A 225 -36.62 17.08 -51.49
C LYS A 225 -36.40 18.47 -52.10
N GLN A 226 -35.86 19.41 -51.34
CA GLN A 226 -35.53 20.74 -51.89
C GLN A 226 -34.49 20.66 -53.01
N LEU A 227 -33.46 19.80 -52.87
CA LEU A 227 -32.44 19.57 -53.88
C LEU A 227 -33.02 18.87 -55.12
N GLU A 228 -33.88 17.88 -54.95
CA GLU A 228 -34.60 17.27 -56.07
C GLU A 228 -35.44 18.30 -56.84
N ASP A 229 -36.19 19.16 -56.15
CA ASP A 229 -37.06 20.14 -56.79
C ASP A 229 -36.26 21.27 -57.46
N GLN A 230 -35.08 21.61 -56.93
CA GLN A 230 -34.09 22.45 -57.62
C GLN A 230 -33.47 21.76 -58.84
N GLN A 231 -33.14 20.47 -58.77
CA GLN A 231 -32.63 19.70 -59.90
C GLN A 231 -33.67 19.63 -61.04
N LYS A 232 -34.92 19.28 -60.73
CA LYS A 232 -36.03 19.25 -61.70
C LYS A 232 -36.26 20.61 -62.37
N LEU A 233 -36.03 21.71 -61.64
CA LEU A 233 -36.08 23.07 -62.21
C LEU A 233 -34.89 23.34 -63.14
N LEU A 234 -33.67 23.00 -62.72
CA LEU A 234 -32.47 23.16 -63.53
C LEU A 234 -32.53 22.34 -64.82
N GLU A 235 -33.00 21.10 -64.76
CA GLU A 235 -33.23 20.22 -65.91
C GLU A 235 -34.19 20.88 -66.91
N ARG A 236 -35.36 21.36 -66.47
CA ARG A 236 -36.30 22.10 -67.32
C ARG A 236 -35.70 23.37 -67.93
N THR A 237 -34.90 24.13 -67.18
CA THR A 237 -34.23 25.32 -67.74
C THR A 237 -33.14 24.94 -68.75
N ARG A 238 -32.47 23.80 -68.58
CA ARG A 238 -31.49 23.26 -69.52
C ARG A 238 -32.15 22.74 -70.80
N GLU A 239 -33.30 22.09 -70.69
CA GLU A 239 -34.13 21.65 -71.82
C GLU A 239 -34.63 22.86 -72.62
N ALA A 240 -35.22 23.86 -71.96
CA ALA A 240 -35.67 25.09 -72.60
C ALA A 240 -34.50 25.85 -73.29
N ALA A 241 -33.35 25.96 -72.62
CA ALA A 241 -32.16 26.57 -73.22
C ALA A 241 -31.61 25.74 -74.39
N ALA A 242 -31.72 24.41 -74.38
CA ALA A 242 -31.35 23.56 -75.51
C ALA A 242 -32.30 23.77 -76.70
N GLU A 243 -33.61 23.87 -76.47
CA GLU A 243 -34.57 24.25 -77.50
C GLU A 243 -34.28 25.63 -78.09
N GLU A 244 -33.98 26.64 -77.26
CA GLU A 244 -33.62 27.98 -77.75
C GLU A 244 -32.32 27.98 -78.55
N ASN A 245 -31.30 27.23 -78.12
CA ASN A 245 -30.07 27.05 -78.91
C ASN A 245 -30.35 26.40 -80.27
N VAL A 246 -31.21 25.38 -80.34
CA VAL A 246 -31.62 24.77 -81.63
C VAL A 246 -32.39 25.77 -82.50
N ARG A 247 -33.32 26.55 -81.93
CA ARG A 247 -34.04 27.60 -82.68
C ARG A 247 -33.09 28.69 -83.20
N LEU A 248 -32.07 29.07 -82.43
CA LEU A 248 -31.05 30.04 -82.82
C LEU A 248 -30.12 29.49 -83.90
N LEU A 249 -29.67 28.23 -83.78
CA LEU A 249 -28.85 27.58 -84.81
C LEU A 249 -29.60 27.48 -86.14
N ASN A 250 -30.87 27.06 -86.14
CA ASN A 250 -31.71 27.00 -87.34
C ASN A 250 -31.95 28.40 -87.96
N LEU A 251 -31.99 29.45 -87.13
CA LEU A 251 -32.08 30.84 -87.62
C LEU A 251 -30.76 31.32 -88.21
N VAL A 252 -29.61 30.96 -87.61
CA VAL A 252 -28.27 31.23 -88.17
C VAL A 252 -28.11 30.53 -89.50
N GLU A 253 -28.42 29.23 -89.61
CA GLU A 253 -28.38 28.47 -90.87
C GLU A 253 -29.26 29.12 -91.96
N MET A 254 -30.47 29.58 -91.61
CA MET A 254 -31.33 30.31 -92.54
C MET A 254 -30.74 31.66 -92.99
N LEU A 255 -30.04 32.38 -92.09
CA LEU A 255 -29.41 33.65 -92.40
C LEU A 255 -28.13 33.46 -93.23
N GLU A 256 -27.31 32.46 -92.91
CA GLU A 256 -26.14 32.05 -93.68
C GLU A 256 -26.55 31.62 -95.09
N GLY A 257 -27.60 30.78 -95.22
CA GLY A 257 -28.19 30.42 -96.51
C GLY A 257 -28.57 31.65 -97.34
N LYS A 258 -29.36 32.57 -96.77
CA LYS A 258 -29.72 33.84 -97.43
C LYS A 258 -28.52 34.69 -97.82
N VAL A 259 -27.46 34.74 -97.00
CA VAL A 259 -26.22 35.45 -97.32
C VAL A 259 -25.48 34.76 -98.47
N THR A 260 -25.44 33.42 -98.52
CA THR A 260 -24.85 32.70 -99.66
C THR A 260 -25.65 32.91 -100.96
N ASP A 261 -26.99 32.88 -100.90
CA ASP A 261 -27.85 33.19 -102.05
C ASP A 261 -27.66 34.62 -102.54
N MET A 262 -27.66 35.63 -101.65
CA MET A 262 -27.39 37.02 -102.01
C MET A 262 -25.97 37.23 -102.56
N THR A 263 -24.98 36.49 -102.05
CA THR A 263 -23.60 36.54 -102.56
C THR A 263 -23.52 35.93 -103.96
N LYS A 264 -24.25 34.83 -104.19
CA LYS A 264 -24.36 34.17 -105.49
C LYS A 264 -25.05 35.07 -106.51
N THR A 265 -26.25 35.57 -106.25
CA THR A 265 -26.97 36.45 -107.20
C THR A 265 -26.15 37.71 -107.51
N SER A 266 -25.53 38.33 -106.49
CA SER A 266 -24.64 39.47 -106.69
C SER A 266 -23.40 39.12 -107.54
N SER A 267 -22.93 37.86 -107.53
CA SER A 267 -21.84 37.40 -108.40
C SER A 267 -22.31 37.14 -109.84
N GLU A 268 -23.53 36.63 -110.01
CA GLU A 268 -24.19 36.41 -111.31
C GLU A 268 -24.50 37.76 -111.99
N GLU A 269 -25.04 38.74 -111.25
CA GLU A 269 -25.23 40.12 -111.70
C GLU A 269 -23.90 40.79 -112.13
N ARG A 270 -22.82 40.60 -111.35
CA ARG A 270 -21.49 41.10 -111.69
C ARG A 270 -20.94 40.46 -112.97
N TRP A 271 -21.15 39.16 -113.16
CA TRP A 271 -20.76 38.46 -114.38
C TRP A 271 -21.57 38.93 -115.61
N GLU A 272 -22.90 39.05 -115.48
CA GLU A 272 -23.75 39.64 -116.51
C GLU A 272 -23.33 41.07 -116.87
N TYR A 273 -22.99 41.89 -115.88
CA TYR A 273 -22.51 43.26 -116.10
C TYR A 273 -21.17 43.27 -116.86
N GLN A 274 -20.22 42.42 -116.48
CA GLN A 274 -18.96 42.26 -117.21
C GLN A 274 -19.20 41.81 -118.66
N GLN A 275 -20.09 40.84 -118.89
CA GLN A 275 -20.45 40.36 -120.23
C GLN A 275 -21.10 41.47 -121.08
N LYS A 276 -21.97 42.30 -120.47
CA LYS A 276 -22.58 43.47 -121.14
C LYS A 276 -21.53 44.53 -121.47
N CYS A 277 -20.55 44.78 -120.60
CA CYS A 277 -19.43 45.70 -120.87
C CYS A 277 -18.57 45.20 -122.05
N VAL A 278 -18.14 43.94 -122.04
CA VAL A 278 -17.34 43.34 -123.13
C VAL A 278 -18.08 43.40 -124.48
N LYS A 279 -19.41 43.19 -124.48
CA LYS A 279 -20.24 43.33 -125.69
C LYS A 279 -20.25 44.78 -126.20
N LEU A 280 -20.45 45.76 -125.32
CA LEU A 280 -20.43 47.19 -125.68
C LEU A 280 -19.05 47.65 -126.17
N GLU A 281 -17.97 47.11 -125.61
CA GLU A 281 -16.60 47.38 -126.10
C GLU A 281 -16.36 46.79 -127.50
N ALA A 282 -16.87 45.58 -127.78
CA ALA A 282 -16.80 44.98 -129.11
C ALA A 282 -17.62 45.77 -130.14
N GLU A 283 -18.84 46.21 -129.78
CA GLU A 283 -19.68 47.07 -130.63
C GLU A 283 -19.01 48.42 -130.92
N ARG A 284 -18.45 49.07 -129.89
CA ARG A 284 -17.64 50.29 -130.03
C ARG A 284 -16.43 50.08 -130.96
N GLN A 285 -15.68 49.00 -130.79
CA GLN A 285 -14.53 48.69 -131.66
C GLN A 285 -14.96 48.42 -133.11
N SER A 286 -16.17 47.89 -133.34
CA SER A 286 -16.73 47.74 -134.69
C SER A 286 -17.05 49.10 -135.31
N LEU A 287 -17.70 50.00 -134.56
CA LEU A 287 -18.02 51.36 -135.00
C LEU A 287 -16.77 52.21 -135.28
N ASP A 288 -15.70 52.08 -134.46
CA ASP A 288 -14.44 52.78 -134.72
C ASP A 288 -13.75 52.28 -136.01
N LYS A 289 -13.83 50.98 -136.32
CA LYS A 289 -13.34 50.40 -137.59
C LYS A 289 -14.16 50.88 -138.79
N GLU A 290 -15.50 50.89 -138.68
CA GLU A 290 -16.40 51.39 -139.72
C GLU A 290 -16.16 52.89 -139.99
N LYS A 291 -16.02 53.69 -138.93
CA LYS A 291 -15.63 55.12 -138.99
C LYS A 291 -14.23 55.34 -139.56
N GLN A 292 -13.33 54.37 -139.48
CA GLN A 292 -12.01 54.43 -140.12
C GLN A 292 -12.10 54.07 -141.61
N PHE A 293 -12.81 53.00 -141.97
CA PHE A 293 -13.11 52.63 -143.35
C PHE A 293 -13.81 53.77 -144.12
N HIS A 294 -14.79 54.44 -143.50
CA HIS A 294 -15.45 55.60 -144.10
C HIS A 294 -14.53 56.81 -144.28
N ARG A 295 -13.56 57.04 -143.38
CA ARG A 295 -12.54 58.09 -143.55
C ARG A 295 -11.61 57.74 -144.71
N GLU A 296 -11.02 56.56 -144.73
CA GLU A 296 -10.18 56.15 -145.86
C GLU A 296 -10.94 56.14 -147.20
N ARG A 297 -12.25 55.87 -147.20
CA ARG A 297 -13.09 56.03 -148.40
C ARG A 297 -13.22 57.50 -148.79
N HIS A 298 -13.46 58.39 -147.84
CA HIS A 298 -13.52 59.84 -148.07
C HIS A 298 -12.20 60.33 -148.66
N ASP A 299 -11.06 60.00 -148.05
CA ASP A 299 -9.71 60.39 -148.48
C ASP A 299 -9.42 59.93 -149.93
N ARG A 300 -9.89 58.74 -150.32
CA ARG A 300 -9.79 58.22 -151.71
C ARG A 300 -10.65 59.00 -152.70
N GLU A 301 -11.89 59.32 -152.36
CA GLU A 301 -12.77 60.11 -153.23
C GLU A 301 -12.33 61.58 -153.28
N GLU A 302 -11.81 62.16 -152.19
CA GLU A 302 -11.16 63.49 -152.19
C GLU A 302 -9.91 63.51 -153.07
N SER A 303 -9.05 62.49 -152.98
CA SER A 303 -7.87 62.36 -153.86
C SER A 303 -8.28 62.28 -155.33
N ARG A 304 -9.32 61.51 -155.64
CA ARG A 304 -9.91 61.40 -156.99
C ARG A 304 -10.54 62.71 -157.47
N ILE A 305 -11.21 63.46 -156.59
CA ILE A 305 -11.72 64.81 -156.88
C ILE A 305 -10.57 65.79 -157.09
N ALA A 306 -9.46 65.67 -156.36
CA ALA A 306 -8.26 66.49 -156.54
C ALA A 306 -7.57 66.18 -157.87
N GLU A 307 -7.53 64.92 -158.32
CA GLU A 307 -7.06 64.54 -159.66
C GLU A 307 -7.98 65.02 -160.77
N LEU A 308 -9.30 64.88 -160.62
CA LEU A 308 -10.27 65.42 -161.58
C LEU A 308 -10.21 66.95 -161.67
N LYS A 309 -10.06 67.65 -160.53
CA LYS A 309 -9.78 69.11 -160.50
C LYS A 309 -8.47 69.45 -161.18
N ARG A 310 -7.41 68.66 -160.97
CA ARG A 310 -6.10 68.88 -161.61
C ARG A 310 -6.21 68.71 -163.12
N SER A 311 -6.86 67.63 -163.60
CA SER A 311 -7.15 67.41 -165.01
C SER A 311 -7.99 68.54 -165.61
N GLN A 312 -9.05 68.99 -164.92
CA GLN A 312 -9.85 70.14 -165.38
C GLN A 312 -9.04 71.43 -165.39
N LEU A 313 -8.14 71.67 -164.43
CA LEU A 313 -7.26 72.83 -164.42
C LEU A 313 -6.19 72.74 -165.52
N GLU A 314 -5.71 71.54 -165.88
CA GLU A 314 -4.82 71.33 -167.02
C GLU A 314 -5.54 71.51 -168.36
N GLU A 315 -6.78 71.04 -168.50
CA GLU A 315 -7.61 71.30 -169.69
C GLU A 315 -7.99 72.79 -169.78
N HIS A 316 -8.36 73.42 -168.66
CA HIS A 316 -8.65 74.84 -168.60
C HIS A 316 -7.39 75.69 -168.78
N ALA A 317 -6.20 75.20 -168.42
CA ALA A 317 -4.92 75.79 -168.77
C ALA A 317 -4.65 75.67 -170.27
N ARG A 318 -4.80 74.49 -170.89
CA ARG A 318 -4.68 74.32 -172.35
C ARG A 318 -5.69 75.17 -173.13
N MET A 319 -6.90 75.35 -172.60
CA MET A 319 -7.91 76.25 -173.17
C MET A 319 -7.55 77.72 -172.92
N MET A 320 -6.94 78.06 -171.78
CA MET A 320 -6.35 79.39 -171.54
C MET A 320 -5.09 79.63 -172.38
N ASP A 321 -4.33 78.63 -172.79
CA ASP A 321 -3.20 78.77 -173.72
C ASP A 321 -3.72 79.09 -175.13
N LYS A 322 -4.76 78.39 -175.60
CA LYS A 322 -5.48 78.79 -176.83
C LYS A 322 -6.07 80.20 -176.72
N VAL A 323 -6.80 80.47 -175.64
CA VAL A 323 -7.39 81.79 -175.37
C VAL A 323 -6.32 82.85 -175.12
N THR A 324 -5.07 82.53 -174.79
CA THR A 324 -3.96 83.50 -174.68
C THR A 324 -3.11 83.61 -175.94
N GLN A 325 -3.20 82.66 -176.88
CA GLN A 325 -2.78 82.86 -178.26
C GLN A 325 -3.78 83.80 -178.96
N GLU A 326 -5.09 83.52 -178.84
CA GLU A 326 -6.16 84.44 -179.26
C GLU A 326 -6.13 85.77 -178.49
N ARG A 327 -5.77 85.77 -177.21
CA ARG A 327 -5.59 87.01 -176.43
C ARG A 327 -4.20 87.62 -176.55
N GLN A 328 -3.27 87.03 -177.29
CA GLN A 328 -2.10 87.75 -177.79
C GLN A 328 -2.50 88.55 -179.03
N THR A 329 -3.20 87.94 -179.99
CA THR A 329 -3.78 88.69 -181.12
C THR A 329 -4.82 89.73 -180.67
N LEU A 330 -5.52 89.51 -179.53
CA LEU A 330 -6.40 90.52 -178.91
C LEU A 330 -5.73 91.38 -177.80
N LEU A 331 -4.47 91.17 -177.42
CA LEU A 331 -3.69 92.13 -176.59
C LEU A 331 -2.85 93.06 -177.46
N GLU A 332 -2.49 92.66 -178.68
CA GLU A 332 -2.15 93.61 -179.75
C GLU A 332 -3.31 94.62 -179.97
N GLU A 333 -4.57 94.18 -179.80
CA GLU A 333 -5.71 95.09 -179.76
C GLU A 333 -5.94 95.78 -178.41
N LYS A 334 -5.83 95.08 -177.27
CA LYS A 334 -6.25 95.58 -175.94
C LYS A 334 -5.15 96.15 -175.05
N ALA A 335 -3.87 96.14 -175.46
CA ALA A 335 -2.83 96.98 -174.84
C ALA A 335 -3.17 98.50 -174.93
N LYS A 336 -4.20 98.86 -175.70
CA LYS A 336 -4.78 100.20 -175.79
C LYS A 336 -5.57 100.65 -174.55
N LEU A 337 -5.90 99.78 -173.57
CA LEU A 337 -6.83 100.09 -172.44
C LEU A 337 -6.53 99.35 -171.09
N GLU A 338 -5.69 99.95 -170.22
CA GLU A 338 -5.90 100.34 -168.78
C GLU A 338 -6.74 99.44 -167.79
N THR A 339 -6.59 99.30 -166.42
CA THR A 339 -5.57 99.35 -165.30
C THR A 339 -6.27 99.24 -163.87
N LEU A 340 -5.60 98.79 -162.74
CA LEU A 340 -5.99 98.74 -161.24
C LEU A 340 -6.68 97.44 -160.63
N ALA A 341 -6.92 97.08 -159.31
CA ALA A 341 -6.74 97.55 -157.87
C ALA A 341 -6.85 96.40 -156.74
N GLN A 342 -6.74 96.64 -155.38
CA GLN A 342 -6.64 95.66 -154.19
C GLN A 342 -7.05 96.27 -152.76
N LEU A 343 -7.02 95.74 -151.47
CA LEU A 343 -7.17 94.51 -150.56
C LEU A 343 -7.03 94.95 -149.00
N GLN A 344 -6.98 94.29 -147.78
CA GLN A 344 -7.12 92.93 -147.06
C GLN A 344 -7.09 92.97 -145.44
N SER A 345 -7.39 91.85 -144.69
CA SER A 345 -6.99 91.42 -143.25
C SER A 345 -7.67 92.00 -141.92
N GLY A 346 -7.60 91.51 -140.63
CA GLY A 346 -7.25 90.21 -139.90
C GLY A 346 -7.00 90.18 -138.31
N THR A 347 -7.35 89.11 -137.53
CA THR A 347 -6.80 88.52 -136.19
C THR A 347 -6.88 89.25 -134.76
N THR A 348 -6.64 88.78 -133.47
CA THR A 348 -6.64 87.56 -132.50
C THR A 348 -6.15 87.97 -131.02
N ALA A 349 -6.03 87.27 -129.84
CA ALA A 349 -6.66 86.17 -128.98
C ALA A 349 -5.92 85.88 -127.56
N HIS A 350 -6.46 85.04 -126.59
CA HIS A 350 -5.85 84.31 -125.37
C HIS A 350 -5.95 84.75 -123.83
N GLY A 351 -5.78 83.81 -122.82
CA GLY A 351 -5.66 83.99 -121.30
C GLY A 351 -5.72 82.72 -120.32
N ALA A 352 -5.30 82.73 -119.00
CA ALA A 352 -5.32 81.57 -117.99
C ALA A 352 -4.99 81.84 -116.43
N GLY A 353 -5.16 80.87 -115.44
CA GLY A 353 -4.67 80.88 -113.99
C GLY A 353 -5.35 79.92 -112.89
N ALA A 354 -4.75 79.61 -111.70
CA ALA A 354 -5.26 78.70 -110.57
C ALA A 354 -4.53 78.91 -109.15
N SER A 355 -4.63 78.23 -107.95
CA SER A 355 -5.32 77.05 -107.28
C SER A 355 -5.19 77.06 -105.68
N ARG A 356 -5.76 76.10 -104.84
CA ARG A 356 -5.68 76.02 -103.31
C ARG A 356 -6.23 74.71 -102.60
N VAL A 357 -5.44 73.80 -101.97
CA VAL A 357 -5.99 72.53 -101.30
C VAL A 357 -5.36 72.02 -99.96
N GLU A 358 -4.06 72.20 -99.65
CA GLU A 358 -3.29 71.27 -98.77
C GLU A 358 -3.57 71.25 -97.24
N VAL A 359 -4.47 72.07 -96.69
CA VAL A 359 -4.54 72.33 -95.23
C VAL A 359 -5.33 71.30 -94.43
N GLU A 360 -6.27 70.56 -95.05
CA GLU A 360 -7.30 69.80 -94.33
C GLU A 360 -6.86 68.42 -93.82
N ALA A 361 -5.74 67.89 -94.31
CA ALA A 361 -5.28 66.53 -93.98
C ALA A 361 -4.67 66.37 -92.57
N ALA A 362 -4.11 67.44 -92.00
CA ALA A 362 -3.30 67.36 -90.79
C ALA A 362 -4.09 67.13 -89.49
N LEU A 363 -5.36 67.54 -89.43
CA LEU A 363 -6.12 67.58 -88.17
C LEU A 363 -6.48 66.20 -87.62
N LYS A 364 -6.83 65.24 -88.50
CA LYS A 364 -7.38 63.93 -88.10
C LYS A 364 -6.37 63.03 -87.38
N VAL A 365 -5.07 63.17 -87.68
CA VAL A 365 -4.01 62.33 -87.11
C VAL A 365 -3.82 62.58 -85.59
N ALA A 366 -4.16 63.78 -85.11
CA ALA A 366 -4.02 64.13 -83.69
C ALA A 366 -5.06 63.46 -82.78
N GLU A 367 -6.29 63.26 -83.27
CA GLU A 367 -7.40 62.70 -82.49
C GLU A 367 -7.30 61.18 -82.30
N GLU A 368 -6.69 60.49 -83.27
CA GLU A 368 -6.48 59.03 -83.17
C GLU A 368 -5.36 58.68 -82.18
N ALA A 369 -4.34 59.53 -82.05
CA ALA A 369 -3.20 59.33 -81.15
C ALA A 369 -3.60 59.44 -79.66
N THR A 370 -4.43 60.43 -79.29
CA THR A 370 -4.92 60.57 -77.91
C THR A 370 -5.78 59.39 -77.47
N ARG A 371 -6.65 58.89 -78.37
CA ARG A 371 -7.50 57.72 -78.09
C ARG A 371 -6.72 56.43 -77.86
N GLN A 372 -5.52 56.29 -78.44
CA GLN A 372 -4.63 55.15 -78.19
C GLN A 372 -3.96 55.27 -76.81
N ALA A 373 -3.49 56.45 -76.43
CA ALA A 373 -2.80 56.68 -75.16
C ALA A 373 -3.68 56.39 -73.92
N ASP A 374 -4.96 56.79 -73.94
CA ASP A 374 -5.88 56.48 -72.83
C ASP A 374 -6.21 54.97 -72.74
N ALA A 375 -6.26 54.26 -73.88
CA ALA A 375 -6.47 52.82 -73.89
C ALA A 375 -5.27 52.03 -73.31
N GLU A 376 -4.03 52.50 -73.51
CA GLU A 376 -2.86 51.93 -72.85
C GLU A 376 -2.82 52.23 -71.36
N LYS A 377 -3.11 53.47 -70.97
CA LYS A 377 -3.22 53.90 -69.58
C LYS A 377 -4.23 53.07 -68.79
N GLU A 378 -5.39 52.77 -69.37
CA GLU A 378 -6.39 51.90 -68.74
C GLU A 378 -5.89 50.44 -68.58
N ARG A 379 -5.16 49.90 -69.58
CA ARG A 379 -4.49 48.58 -69.44
C ARG A 379 -3.48 48.56 -68.29
N TYR A 380 -2.67 49.61 -68.14
CA TYR A 380 -1.72 49.70 -67.03
C TYR A 380 -2.43 49.76 -65.66
N VAL A 381 -3.53 50.51 -65.54
CA VAL A 381 -4.35 50.54 -64.30
C VAL A 381 -4.97 49.17 -64.00
N GLN A 382 -5.43 48.43 -65.00
CA GLN A 382 -5.94 47.07 -64.82
C GLN A 382 -4.82 46.11 -64.37
N LEU A 383 -3.64 46.18 -64.98
CA LEU A 383 -2.47 45.37 -64.61
C LEU A 383 -1.98 45.68 -63.18
N GLN A 384 -1.93 46.96 -62.78
CA GLN A 384 -1.59 47.35 -61.41
C GLN A 384 -2.57 46.74 -60.39
N ARG A 385 -3.89 46.83 -60.65
CA ARG A 385 -4.91 46.22 -59.77
C ARG A 385 -4.73 44.70 -59.63
N GLN A 386 -4.36 44.00 -60.71
CA GLN A 386 -4.06 42.56 -60.66
C GLN A 386 -2.80 42.25 -59.84
N LEU A 387 -1.72 43.03 -60.00
CA LEU A 387 -0.49 42.88 -59.22
C LEU A 387 -0.70 43.17 -57.73
N GLU A 388 -1.48 44.20 -57.38
CA GLU A 388 -1.87 44.47 -56.00
C GLU A 388 -2.73 43.34 -55.41
N SER A 389 -3.66 42.77 -56.19
CA SER A 389 -4.47 41.62 -55.76
C SER A 389 -3.59 40.41 -55.45
N ARG A 390 -2.68 40.05 -56.37
CA ARG A 390 -1.69 38.98 -56.16
C ARG A 390 -0.77 39.25 -54.96
N ARG A 391 -0.38 40.50 -54.72
CA ARG A 391 0.41 40.89 -53.53
C ARG A 391 -0.36 40.62 -52.24
N ARG A 392 -1.63 41.03 -52.14
CA ARG A 392 -2.48 40.77 -50.97
C ARG A 392 -2.69 39.26 -50.76
N GLU A 393 -2.88 38.51 -51.84
CA GLU A 393 -3.02 37.05 -51.78
C GLU A 393 -1.73 36.38 -51.27
N MET A 394 -0.56 36.75 -51.81
CA MET A 394 0.74 36.24 -51.34
C MET A 394 0.98 36.59 -49.87
N GLN A 395 0.66 37.80 -49.42
CA GLN A 395 0.76 38.20 -48.01
C GLN A 395 -0.18 37.39 -47.10
N SER A 396 -1.38 37.04 -47.56
CA SER A 396 -2.29 36.16 -46.82
C SER A 396 -1.79 34.71 -46.76
N ARG A 397 -1.20 34.19 -47.85
CA ARG A 397 -0.55 32.87 -47.89
C ARG A 397 0.66 32.83 -46.94
N GLU A 398 1.49 33.88 -46.95
CA GLU A 398 2.66 34.01 -46.07
C GLU A 398 2.24 34.11 -44.58
N GLY A 399 1.17 34.85 -44.28
CA GLY A 399 0.56 34.88 -42.94
C GLY A 399 0.19 33.49 -42.44
N LYS A 400 -0.57 32.74 -43.23
CA LYS A 400 -0.97 31.36 -42.92
C LYS A 400 0.20 30.39 -42.77
N ILE A 401 1.28 30.60 -43.52
CA ILE A 401 2.52 29.81 -43.39
C ILE A 401 3.25 30.13 -42.08
N ARG A 402 3.24 31.40 -41.63
CA ARG A 402 3.78 31.77 -40.32
C ARG A 402 2.91 31.24 -39.18
N GLU A 403 1.58 31.39 -39.25
CA GLU A 403 0.63 30.79 -38.31
C GLU A 403 0.86 29.27 -38.18
N ALA A 404 0.92 28.53 -39.29
CA ALA A 404 1.17 27.09 -39.28
C ALA A 404 2.59 26.68 -38.82
N LYS A 405 3.60 27.53 -39.03
CA LYS A 405 4.96 27.33 -38.48
C LYS A 405 4.92 27.46 -36.95
N ASP A 406 4.31 28.52 -36.44
CA ASP A 406 4.32 28.84 -35.02
C ASP A 406 3.45 27.82 -34.24
N GLU A 407 2.35 27.33 -34.82
CA GLU A 407 1.58 26.17 -34.32
C GLU A 407 2.42 24.88 -34.27
N LEU A 408 3.24 24.62 -35.30
CA LEU A 408 4.11 23.45 -35.38
C LEU A 408 5.26 23.51 -34.37
N GLU A 409 5.88 24.67 -34.18
CA GLU A 409 6.92 24.89 -33.16
C GLU A 409 6.33 24.70 -31.75
N ALA A 410 5.17 25.29 -31.46
CA ALA A 410 4.44 25.04 -30.21
C ALA A 410 4.01 23.57 -30.03
N ALA A 411 3.79 22.81 -31.11
CA ALA A 411 3.55 21.36 -31.05
C ALA A 411 4.84 20.58 -30.73
N ILE A 412 5.98 20.95 -31.31
CA ILE A 412 7.30 20.36 -31.07
C ILE A 412 7.77 20.63 -29.62
N GLU A 413 7.57 21.84 -29.10
CA GLU A 413 7.88 22.17 -27.70
C GLU A 413 7.05 21.33 -26.73
N ARG A 414 5.73 21.21 -26.95
CA ARG A 414 4.86 20.33 -26.17
C ARG A 414 5.25 18.85 -26.28
N ALA A 415 5.72 18.39 -27.45
CA ALA A 415 6.20 17.02 -27.63
C ALA A 415 7.51 16.77 -26.86
N THR A 416 8.53 17.61 -27.03
CA THR A 416 9.81 17.47 -26.33
C THR A 416 9.67 17.65 -24.81
N GLN A 417 8.74 18.47 -24.33
CA GLN A 417 8.48 18.58 -22.90
C GLN A 417 7.78 17.33 -22.33
N ARG A 418 6.85 16.71 -23.08
CA ARG A 418 6.28 15.41 -22.72
C ARG A 418 7.33 14.30 -22.71
N GLU A 419 8.26 14.31 -23.66
CA GLU A 419 9.40 13.38 -23.71
C GLU A 419 10.31 13.53 -22.47
N ARG A 420 10.75 14.75 -22.14
CA ARG A 420 11.53 15.02 -20.91
C ARG A 420 10.80 14.55 -19.66
N ASN A 421 9.51 14.83 -19.54
CA ASN A 421 8.70 14.38 -18.41
C ASN A 421 8.66 12.84 -18.34
N ALA A 422 8.39 12.16 -19.46
CA ALA A 422 8.40 10.70 -19.55
C ALA A 422 9.77 10.09 -19.19
N GLU A 423 10.88 10.70 -19.63
CA GLU A 423 12.22 10.27 -19.21
C GLU A 423 12.42 10.41 -17.69
N THR A 424 11.97 11.51 -17.07
CA THR A 424 12.13 11.68 -15.60
C THR A 424 11.31 10.66 -14.82
N VAL A 425 10.09 10.34 -15.28
CA VAL A 425 9.26 9.27 -14.71
C VAL A 425 9.96 7.92 -14.89
N TYR A 426 10.43 7.59 -16.09
CA TYR A 426 11.18 6.36 -16.35
C TYR A 426 12.44 6.22 -15.47
N ARG A 427 13.22 7.31 -15.32
CA ARG A 427 14.37 7.38 -14.41
C ARG A 427 13.97 7.16 -12.95
N SER A 428 12.79 7.62 -12.50
CA SER A 428 12.29 7.36 -11.14
C SER A 428 11.82 5.91 -10.95
N VAL A 429 11.07 5.35 -11.91
CA VAL A 429 10.60 3.95 -11.88
C VAL A 429 11.79 2.99 -11.83
N ARG A 430 12.80 3.21 -12.67
CA ARG A 430 14.01 2.37 -12.71
C ARG A 430 14.86 2.45 -11.44
N LYS A 431 14.83 3.57 -10.70
CA LYS A 431 15.42 3.68 -9.36
C LYS A 431 14.59 2.92 -8.31
N ALA A 432 13.27 3.00 -8.37
CA ALA A 432 12.37 2.26 -7.49
C ALA A 432 12.52 0.73 -7.70
N GLU A 433 12.60 0.27 -8.95
CA GLU A 433 12.89 -1.11 -9.34
C GLU A 433 14.21 -1.62 -8.73
N GLN A 434 15.30 -0.85 -8.87
CA GLN A 434 16.60 -1.18 -8.27
C GLN A 434 16.53 -1.26 -6.73
N ASN A 435 15.82 -0.34 -6.09
CA ASN A 435 15.62 -0.36 -4.64
C ASN A 435 14.79 -1.57 -4.17
N LEU A 436 13.74 -1.94 -4.92
CA LEU A 436 12.96 -3.15 -4.64
C LEU A 436 13.79 -4.42 -4.83
N GLN A 437 14.60 -4.49 -5.89
CA GLN A 437 15.52 -5.62 -6.12
C GLN A 437 16.54 -5.74 -4.97
N ALA A 438 17.07 -4.63 -4.47
CA ALA A 438 17.95 -4.61 -3.30
C ALA A 438 17.24 -5.05 -1.99
N LYS A 439 15.99 -4.59 -1.76
CA LYS A 439 15.15 -5.06 -0.63
C LYS A 439 14.91 -6.57 -0.72
N ILE A 440 14.58 -7.11 -1.90
CA ILE A 440 14.40 -8.56 -2.13
C ILE A 440 15.70 -9.33 -1.84
N GLN A 441 16.86 -8.84 -2.29
CA GLN A 441 18.16 -9.47 -2.00
C GLN A 441 18.56 -9.40 -0.50
N LEU A 442 18.01 -8.46 0.27
CA LEU A 442 18.18 -8.42 1.73
C LEU A 442 17.29 -9.46 2.41
N VAL A 443 15.99 -9.51 2.07
CA VAL A 443 15.05 -10.51 2.60
C VAL A 443 15.50 -11.93 2.27
N GLN A 444 15.97 -12.18 1.05
CA GLN A 444 16.55 -13.46 0.64
C GLN A 444 17.84 -13.85 1.39
N ARG A 445 18.56 -12.89 2.02
CA ARG A 445 19.68 -13.19 2.92
C ARG A 445 19.19 -13.50 4.33
N GLN A 446 18.30 -12.66 4.87
CA GLN A 446 17.68 -12.87 6.18
C GLN A 446 16.98 -14.23 6.28
N PHE A 447 16.22 -14.62 5.24
CA PHE A 447 15.58 -15.93 5.15
C PHE A 447 16.58 -17.09 5.22
N ARG A 448 17.73 -16.97 4.52
CA ARG A 448 18.81 -17.98 4.59
C ARG A 448 19.42 -18.03 5.97
N GLU A 449 19.74 -16.90 6.60
CA GLU A 449 20.28 -16.88 7.95
C GLU A 449 19.31 -17.46 8.99
N VAL A 450 17.99 -17.23 8.85
CA VAL A 450 16.95 -17.81 9.71
C VAL A 450 16.89 -19.32 9.49
N SER A 451 16.80 -19.78 8.24
CA SER A 451 16.82 -21.20 7.91
C SER A 451 18.08 -21.88 8.46
N GLU A 452 19.28 -21.29 8.32
CA GLU A 452 20.51 -21.81 8.92
C GLU A 452 20.51 -21.80 10.47
N ARG A 453 19.75 -20.93 11.13
CA ARG A 453 19.58 -20.93 12.61
C ARG A 453 18.62 -22.05 13.03
N GLU A 454 17.50 -22.22 12.32
CA GLU A 454 16.57 -23.34 12.51
C GLU A 454 17.28 -24.69 12.32
N ASP A 455 18.09 -24.79 11.27
CA ASP A 455 18.91 -25.98 10.95
C ASP A 455 19.98 -26.28 12.01
N ARG A 456 20.43 -25.28 12.79
CA ARG A 456 21.33 -25.45 13.93
C ARG A 456 20.56 -25.91 15.17
N LEU A 457 19.48 -25.21 15.52
CA LEU A 457 18.60 -25.56 16.63
C LEU A 457 18.01 -26.98 16.49
N ALA A 458 17.72 -27.42 15.25
CA ALA A 458 17.28 -28.79 14.97
C ALA A 458 18.36 -29.84 15.27
N LYS A 459 19.64 -29.55 14.97
CA LYS A 459 20.78 -30.43 15.26
C LYS A 459 21.07 -30.48 16.77
N GLU A 460 21.12 -29.32 17.42
CA GLU A 460 21.27 -29.17 18.88
C GLU A 460 20.16 -29.93 19.63
N LYS A 461 18.89 -29.81 19.20
CA LYS A 461 17.75 -30.55 19.76
C LYS A 461 17.86 -32.07 19.58
N ILE A 462 18.47 -32.55 18.50
CA ILE A 462 18.78 -33.97 18.31
C ILE A 462 19.93 -34.40 19.22
N GLU A 463 20.93 -33.56 19.45
CA GLU A 463 22.07 -33.83 20.33
C GLU A 463 21.67 -33.88 21.81
N PHE A 464 20.94 -32.88 22.32
CA PHE A 464 20.35 -32.95 23.67
C PHE A 464 19.43 -34.17 23.87
N SER A 465 18.73 -34.61 22.81
CA SER A 465 17.92 -35.83 22.87
C SER A 465 18.76 -37.11 23.04
N LYS A 466 19.92 -37.18 22.36
CA LYS A 466 20.91 -38.26 22.54
C LYS A 466 21.52 -38.21 23.94
N GLU A 467 22.01 -37.05 24.38
CA GLU A 467 22.60 -36.87 25.72
C GLU A 467 21.62 -37.29 26.82
N ARG A 468 20.34 -36.90 26.71
CA ARG A 468 19.30 -37.32 27.66
C ARG A 468 19.09 -38.84 27.67
N LEU A 469 19.20 -39.51 26.52
CA LEU A 469 19.12 -40.98 26.42
C LEU A 469 20.38 -41.68 26.98
N GLU A 470 21.56 -41.09 26.76
CA GLU A 470 22.82 -41.56 27.33
C GLU A 470 22.83 -41.41 28.86
N LEU A 471 22.37 -40.28 29.39
CA LEU A 471 22.17 -40.06 30.83
C LEU A 471 21.14 -41.05 31.42
N GLN A 472 20.02 -41.31 30.74
CA GLN A 472 19.06 -42.33 31.19
C GLN A 472 19.67 -43.74 31.19
N THR A 473 20.45 -44.12 30.17
CA THR A 473 21.10 -45.44 30.14
C THR A 473 22.26 -45.54 31.13
N ALA A 474 22.97 -44.46 31.43
CA ALA A 474 23.95 -44.37 32.52
C ALA A 474 23.27 -44.52 33.90
N ARG A 475 22.16 -43.82 34.15
CA ARG A 475 21.34 -43.98 35.38
C ARG A 475 20.87 -45.42 35.56
N ARG A 476 20.39 -46.07 34.49
CA ARG A 476 20.04 -47.50 34.50
C ARG A 476 21.24 -48.41 34.81
N LYS A 477 22.40 -48.18 34.20
CA LYS A 477 23.63 -48.94 34.48
C LYS A 477 24.05 -48.82 35.96
N LEU A 478 24.04 -47.60 36.52
CA LEU A 478 24.32 -47.33 37.93
C LEU A 478 23.36 -48.06 38.90
N LEU A 479 22.06 -48.10 38.58
CA LEU A 479 21.07 -48.84 39.35
C LEU A 479 21.32 -50.37 39.32
N LEU A 480 21.80 -50.92 38.20
CA LEU A 480 22.21 -52.33 38.14
C LEU A 480 23.48 -52.60 38.98
N THR A 481 24.52 -51.79 38.82
CA THR A 481 25.84 -52.00 39.47
C THR A 481 25.88 -51.65 40.95
N ARG A 482 24.81 -51.06 41.51
CA ARG A 482 24.73 -50.70 42.94
C ARG A 482 24.86 -51.90 43.89
N CYS A 483 25.67 -51.71 44.92
CA CYS A 483 25.82 -52.61 46.06
C CYS A 483 24.47 -52.89 46.75
N SER A 484 24.32 -54.07 47.36
CA SER A 484 23.10 -54.49 48.08
C SER A 484 22.68 -53.51 49.18
N LEU A 485 23.63 -52.87 49.87
CA LEU A 485 23.34 -51.84 50.88
C LEU A 485 22.73 -50.57 50.26
N CYS A 486 23.19 -50.16 49.06
CA CYS A 486 22.62 -49.00 48.36
C CYS A 486 21.18 -49.25 47.90
N LYS A 487 20.85 -50.50 47.55
CA LYS A 487 19.49 -50.93 47.15
C LYS A 487 18.48 -50.93 48.30
N ILE A 488 18.94 -50.75 49.55
CA ILE A 488 18.07 -50.51 50.71
C ILE A 488 17.78 -49.01 50.84
N GLY A 489 18.78 -48.15 50.66
CA GLY A 489 18.63 -46.70 50.61
C GLY A 489 17.66 -46.24 49.51
N ASP A 490 17.74 -46.86 48.34
CA ASP A 490 16.81 -46.59 47.23
C ASP A 490 15.35 -46.89 47.61
N LYS A 491 15.05 -47.93 48.41
CA LYS A 491 13.67 -48.19 48.84
C LYS A 491 13.13 -47.15 49.82
N SER A 492 13.97 -46.56 50.66
CA SER A 492 13.57 -45.38 51.46
C SER A 492 13.41 -44.12 50.61
N GLN A 493 14.08 -44.04 49.46
CA GLN A 493 14.07 -42.84 48.62
C GLN A 493 13.02 -42.89 47.51
N GLU A 494 12.66 -44.06 46.98
CA GLU A 494 11.46 -44.25 46.12
C GLU A 494 10.17 -43.89 46.87
N ILE A 495 10.12 -44.11 48.19
CA ILE A 495 9.03 -43.66 49.07
C ILE A 495 9.05 -42.13 49.26
N GLY A 496 10.23 -41.50 49.19
CA GLY A 496 10.38 -40.04 49.20
C GLY A 496 9.99 -39.41 47.87
N ASP A 497 10.45 -39.96 46.75
CA ASP A 497 10.14 -39.48 45.39
C ASP A 497 8.62 -39.57 45.12
N LEU A 498 7.95 -40.64 45.58
CA LEU A 498 6.48 -40.76 45.54
C LEU A 498 5.71 -39.70 46.36
N LEU A 499 6.40 -38.93 47.20
CA LEU A 499 5.83 -37.79 47.95
C LEU A 499 6.25 -36.42 47.37
N THR A 500 7.20 -36.36 46.43
CA THR A 500 7.70 -35.11 45.83
C THR A 500 7.39 -34.96 44.33
N THR A 501 6.94 -36.01 43.63
CA THR A 501 6.62 -35.95 42.19
C THR A 501 5.58 -34.90 41.76
N ASN A 502 4.87 -34.26 42.69
CA ASN A 502 3.88 -33.22 42.39
C ASN A 502 4.41 -31.77 42.44
N THR A 503 5.62 -31.50 42.95
CA THR A 503 6.14 -30.12 43.06
C THR A 503 7.05 -29.72 41.90
N ASP A 504 7.95 -30.61 41.49
CA ASP A 504 9.07 -30.21 40.63
C ASP A 504 8.68 -30.09 39.15
N SER A 505 7.69 -30.84 38.66
CA SER A 505 7.17 -30.67 37.29
C SER A 505 6.53 -29.30 37.10
N VAL A 506 5.69 -28.88 38.04
CA VAL A 506 4.97 -27.60 37.99
C VAL A 506 5.94 -26.42 38.02
N ALA A 507 7.06 -26.55 38.73
CA ALA A 507 8.08 -25.51 38.83
C ALA A 507 8.89 -25.29 37.54
N ASP A 508 8.96 -26.28 36.63
CA ASP A 508 9.58 -26.12 35.31
C ASP A 508 8.56 -25.80 34.22
N ASP A 509 7.33 -26.32 34.30
CA ASP A 509 6.23 -25.94 33.41
C ASP A 509 5.90 -24.43 33.56
N LEU A 510 5.83 -23.88 34.78
CA LEU A 510 5.65 -22.45 35.02
C LEU A 510 6.80 -21.58 34.48
N LYS A 511 8.04 -22.10 34.42
CA LYS A 511 9.18 -21.40 33.78
C LYS A 511 9.08 -21.43 32.26
N LEU A 512 8.56 -22.52 31.69
CA LEU A 512 8.28 -22.63 30.26
C LEU A 512 7.16 -21.68 29.83
N GLU A 513 6.07 -21.59 30.61
CA GLU A 513 5.02 -20.59 30.39
C GLU A 513 5.55 -19.15 30.53
N ALA A 514 6.34 -18.85 31.57
CA ALA A 514 6.95 -17.53 31.72
C ALA A 514 7.88 -17.15 30.54
N ASN A 515 8.70 -18.10 30.05
CA ASN A 515 9.54 -17.87 28.86
C ASN A 515 8.72 -17.75 27.57
N LEU A 516 7.63 -18.51 27.43
CA LEU A 516 6.72 -18.39 26.29
C LEU A 516 6.02 -17.02 26.28
N VAL A 517 5.53 -16.55 27.43
CA VAL A 517 4.94 -15.21 27.58
C VAL A 517 5.98 -14.12 27.32
N GLU A 518 7.22 -14.24 27.79
CA GLU A 518 8.25 -13.24 27.48
C GLU A 518 8.66 -13.26 25.99
N MET A 519 8.68 -14.44 25.35
CA MET A 519 8.97 -14.59 23.92
C MET A 519 7.82 -14.04 23.05
N GLN A 520 6.57 -14.31 23.44
CA GLN A 520 5.35 -13.77 22.82
C GLN A 520 5.38 -12.23 22.87
N ASN A 521 5.58 -11.64 24.06
CA ASN A 521 5.69 -10.19 24.23
C ASN A 521 6.84 -9.57 23.39
N ARG A 522 7.95 -10.29 23.19
CA ARG A 522 9.05 -9.85 22.31
C ARG A 522 8.70 -9.96 20.82
N LEU A 523 7.96 -10.98 20.40
CA LEU A 523 7.45 -11.11 19.03
C LEU A 523 6.43 -10.02 18.72
N ASP A 524 5.46 -9.78 19.60
CA ASP A 524 4.43 -8.76 19.43
C ASP A 524 5.05 -7.34 19.44
N SER A 525 6.03 -7.10 20.33
CA SER A 525 6.83 -5.85 20.36
C SER A 525 7.75 -5.66 19.16
N ALA A 526 8.05 -6.71 18.40
CA ALA A 526 8.81 -6.65 17.16
C ALA A 526 7.89 -6.48 15.94
N GLY A 527 6.76 -7.20 15.92
CA GLY A 527 5.71 -7.08 14.91
C GLY A 527 5.14 -5.67 14.83
N MET A 528 4.70 -5.10 15.96
CA MET A 528 4.19 -3.72 15.99
C MET A 528 5.21 -2.67 15.53
N LYS A 529 6.52 -2.93 15.70
CA LYS A 529 7.56 -2.05 15.17
C LYS A 529 7.78 -2.24 13.67
N LEU A 530 7.62 -3.45 13.15
CA LEU A 530 7.72 -3.72 11.71
C LEU A 530 6.54 -3.09 10.96
N ASP A 531 5.31 -3.33 11.40
CA ASP A 531 4.10 -2.73 10.79
C ASP A 531 4.16 -1.20 10.84
N GLN A 532 4.50 -0.61 11.99
CA GLN A 532 4.61 0.84 12.13
C GLN A 532 5.73 1.46 11.25
N PHE A 533 6.74 0.68 10.84
CA PHE A 533 7.71 1.11 9.82
C PHE A 533 7.18 0.92 8.39
N PHE A 534 6.43 -0.14 8.09
CA PHE A 534 5.89 -0.37 6.74
C PHE A 534 4.73 0.57 6.41
N ASP A 535 3.73 0.69 7.30
CA ASP A 535 2.57 1.56 7.10
C ASP A 535 2.99 3.03 7.01
N SER A 536 3.94 3.49 7.84
CA SER A 536 4.45 4.87 7.76
C SER A 536 5.18 5.16 6.44
N ASP A 537 5.93 4.20 5.88
CA ASP A 537 6.61 4.37 4.58
C ASP A 537 5.60 4.36 3.42
N VAL A 538 4.55 3.54 3.53
CA VAL A 538 3.47 3.40 2.54
C VAL A 538 2.55 4.63 2.56
N ASP A 539 2.10 5.10 3.72
CA ASP A 539 1.28 6.30 3.85
C ASP A 539 2.02 7.56 3.37
N GLN A 540 3.34 7.68 3.65
CA GLN A 540 4.13 8.79 3.08
C GLN A 540 4.23 8.71 1.56
N GLN A 541 4.37 7.52 0.97
CA GLN A 541 4.41 7.33 -0.48
C GLN A 541 3.05 7.56 -1.15
N ILE A 542 1.95 7.10 -0.54
CA ILE A 542 0.57 7.38 -0.97
C ILE A 542 0.29 8.87 -0.89
N LYS A 543 0.68 9.53 0.22
CA LYS A 543 0.51 10.97 0.41
C LYS A 543 1.27 11.78 -0.63
N HIS A 544 2.53 11.45 -0.91
CA HIS A 544 3.29 12.12 -1.98
C HIS A 544 2.78 11.82 -3.39
N LEU A 545 2.16 10.65 -3.64
CA LEU A 545 1.41 10.39 -4.87
C LEU A 545 0.19 11.31 -4.98
N LEU A 546 -0.63 11.39 -3.94
CA LEU A 546 -1.84 12.22 -3.91
C LEU A 546 -1.52 13.73 -3.99
N GLU A 547 -0.47 14.19 -3.31
CA GLU A 547 0.02 15.57 -3.40
C GLU A 547 0.47 15.91 -4.83
N ARG A 548 1.10 14.96 -5.54
CA ARG A 548 1.53 15.15 -6.93
C ARG A 548 0.35 15.22 -7.90
N THR A 549 -0.60 14.28 -7.82
CA THR A 549 -1.83 14.30 -8.64
C THR A 549 -2.67 15.56 -8.39
N ARG A 550 -2.57 16.16 -7.20
CA ARG A 550 -3.28 17.40 -6.85
C ARG A 550 -2.68 18.65 -7.49
N VAL A 551 -1.37 18.67 -7.78
CA VAL A 551 -0.73 19.74 -8.57
C VAL A 551 -1.13 19.63 -10.04
N ASP A 552 -1.20 18.41 -10.58
CA ASP A 552 -1.67 18.15 -11.95
C ASP A 552 -3.20 18.37 -12.14
N HIS A 553 -3.89 19.03 -11.19
CA HIS A 553 -5.34 19.34 -11.22
C HIS A 553 -5.68 20.80 -10.85
N SER A 554 -4.71 21.65 -10.48
CA SER A 554 -4.99 23.08 -10.21
C SER A 554 -5.06 23.93 -11.48
N ASP A 555 -4.37 23.53 -12.55
CA ASP A 555 -4.00 24.45 -13.63
C ASP A 555 -4.97 24.41 -14.83
N ASP A 556 -5.83 23.39 -14.92
CA ASP A 556 -6.81 23.21 -16.02
C ASP A 556 -8.21 23.85 -15.73
N ALA A 557 -8.43 24.44 -14.55
CA ALA A 557 -9.78 24.81 -14.09
C ALA A 557 -10.31 26.17 -14.60
N ASP A 558 -9.44 27.17 -14.82
CA ASP A 558 -9.84 28.59 -14.88
C ASP A 558 -10.21 29.14 -16.29
N PHE A 559 -10.12 28.34 -17.36
CA PHE A 559 -10.25 28.85 -18.74
C PHE A 559 -11.62 28.69 -19.43
N SER A 560 -12.64 28.16 -18.74
CA SER A 560 -13.93 27.79 -19.38
C SER A 560 -15.05 28.86 -19.34
N ALA A 561 -14.79 30.07 -18.83
CA ALA A 561 -15.84 31.00 -18.37
C ALA A 561 -15.93 32.37 -19.10
N ALA A 562 -15.67 32.46 -20.41
CA ALA A 562 -15.61 33.77 -21.11
C ALA A 562 -16.10 33.83 -22.59
N VAL A 563 -17.24 33.22 -22.95
CA VAL A 563 -17.78 33.32 -24.35
C VAL A 563 -19.27 33.68 -24.43
N VAL A 564 -19.68 34.85 -23.87
CA VAL A 564 -20.95 35.52 -24.21
C VAL A 564 -20.78 37.05 -24.14
N GLY A 565 -21.01 37.78 -25.24
CA GLY A 565 -21.43 39.20 -25.19
C GLY A 565 -20.64 40.26 -25.99
N SER A 566 -21.35 40.93 -26.91
CA SER A 566 -21.25 42.37 -27.25
C SER A 566 -19.90 43.04 -27.62
N SER A 567 -19.61 43.03 -28.93
CA SER A 567 -19.67 44.22 -29.83
C SER A 567 -19.50 45.66 -29.27
N ARG A 568 -18.67 46.46 -30.00
CA ARG A 568 -18.51 47.94 -29.99
C ARG A 568 -17.81 48.61 -28.78
N ARG A 569 -16.56 49.10 -28.99
CA ARG A 569 -16.27 50.55 -29.21
C ARG A 569 -14.80 50.87 -29.59
N HIS A 570 -14.66 52.10 -30.10
CA HIS A 570 -13.49 52.95 -30.39
C HIS A 570 -12.20 52.73 -29.54
N ARG A 571 -10.99 52.78 -30.14
CA ARG A 571 -10.21 53.95 -30.66
C ARG A 571 -9.68 54.89 -29.55
N GLU A 572 -8.39 54.72 -29.23
CA GLU A 572 -7.40 55.72 -28.79
C GLU A 572 -6.03 55.00 -29.00
N LEU A 573 -5.17 55.36 -29.94
CA LEU A 573 -4.37 56.58 -30.18
C LEU A 573 -3.05 56.66 -29.38
N ASP A 574 -1.96 56.36 -30.08
CA ASP A 574 -0.59 56.86 -29.96
C ASP A 574 -0.13 57.46 -28.62
N SER A 575 0.58 56.64 -27.85
CA SER A 575 1.71 57.08 -27.03
C SER A 575 2.92 56.15 -27.27
N ASP A 576 4.13 56.70 -27.07
CA ASP A 576 5.44 56.02 -27.07
C ASP A 576 6.21 55.82 -28.39
N LEU A 577 5.71 56.28 -29.53
CA LEU A 577 6.56 56.48 -30.73
C LEU A 577 7.37 57.79 -30.65
N ARG A 578 8.25 57.94 -29.63
CA ARG A 578 9.12 59.14 -29.49
C ARG A 578 10.38 59.05 -28.62
N LEU A 579 11.25 58.07 -28.87
CA LEU A 579 12.69 58.24 -28.62
C LEU A 579 13.53 57.76 -29.82
N LEU A 580 14.08 58.74 -30.54
CA LEU A 580 15.00 58.58 -31.67
C LEU A 580 16.41 58.25 -31.12
N LYS A 581 17.35 57.63 -31.84
CA LYS A 581 17.71 57.84 -33.27
C LYS A 581 18.40 56.61 -33.89
N PHE A 582 18.18 56.41 -35.18
CA PHE A 582 19.25 55.93 -36.08
C PHE A 582 20.16 57.12 -36.42
N ASP A 583 21.48 56.94 -36.33
CA ASP A 583 22.47 57.57 -37.23
C ASP A 583 23.90 57.09 -36.89
N ALA A 584 24.32 56.01 -37.53
CA ALA A 584 25.70 55.51 -37.54
C ALA A 584 25.94 54.71 -38.83
N LEU A 585 25.77 55.39 -39.98
CA LEU A 585 26.09 54.82 -41.29
C LEU A 585 27.61 54.54 -41.40
N PHE A 586 27.96 53.53 -42.22
CA PHE A 586 29.31 53.06 -42.54
C PHE A 586 30.40 54.13 -42.51
N PRO A 587 31.58 53.78 -41.95
CA PRO A 587 32.75 53.87 -42.82
C PRO A 587 33.79 52.72 -42.71
N GLN A 588 34.46 52.53 -43.84
CA GLN A 588 35.80 51.95 -44.06
C GLN A 588 36.00 50.43 -44.20
N LEU A 589 36.91 50.11 -45.13
CA LEU A 589 37.39 48.78 -45.48
C LEU A 589 38.69 48.47 -44.73
N GLY A 590 38.90 47.19 -44.41
CA GLY A 590 40.18 46.64 -43.94
C GLY A 590 40.31 45.19 -44.41
N LEU A 591 41.52 44.77 -44.78
CA LEU A 591 41.84 43.40 -45.20
C LEU A 591 42.47 42.62 -44.03
N SER A 592 42.54 41.30 -44.18
CA SER A 592 43.34 40.36 -43.34
C SER A 592 42.88 40.17 -41.89
N GLU A 593 43.11 39.06 -41.20
CA GLU A 593 43.34 37.64 -41.58
C GLU A 593 43.13 36.77 -40.32
N GLU A 594 43.03 35.44 -40.50
CA GLU A 594 43.25 34.39 -39.46
C GLU A 594 42.33 34.27 -38.21
N ARG A 595 41.94 33.00 -37.97
CA ARG A 595 41.82 32.27 -36.68
C ARG A 595 40.60 32.41 -35.74
N GLU A 596 39.88 31.28 -35.69
CA GLU A 596 39.65 30.41 -34.51
C GLU A 596 38.84 30.96 -33.31
N ASP A 597 37.56 30.60 -33.33
CA ASP A 597 36.95 29.72 -32.33
C ASP A 597 37.10 30.07 -30.83
N SER A 598 36.21 30.99 -30.42
CA SER A 598 35.23 30.79 -29.33
C SER A 598 35.71 30.19 -28.00
N GLU A 599 35.67 31.02 -26.96
CA GLU A 599 35.84 30.65 -25.56
C GLU A 599 34.78 29.66 -25.03
N ASN A 600 35.11 29.07 -23.87
CA ASN A 600 34.26 28.14 -23.15
C ASN A 600 33.50 28.81 -22.00
N HIS A 601 32.19 28.55 -21.92
CA HIS A 601 31.40 28.43 -20.67
C HIS A 601 31.15 29.67 -19.75
N LYS A 602 29.93 29.66 -19.16
CA LYS A 602 29.48 30.39 -17.95
C LYS A 602 29.25 31.91 -18.11
N VAL A 603 28.44 32.56 -17.27
CA VAL A 603 27.62 32.06 -16.13
C VAL A 603 26.14 32.12 -16.49
#